data_AF-A0A6L8EHI8-F1
#
_entry.id   AF-A0A6L8EHI8-F1
#
_cell.length_a   1.000
_cell.length_b   1.000
_cell.length_c   1.000
_cell.angle_alpha   90.00
_cell.angle_beta   90.00
_cell.angle_gamma   90.00
#
_symmetry.space_group_name_H-M   'P 1'
#
loop_
_entity.id
_entity.type
_entity.pdbx_description
1 polymer ?
#
loop_
_entity_poly.entity_id
_entity_poly.type
_entity_poly.pdbx_seq_one_letter_code
_entity_poly.pdbx_strand_id
1 'polypeptide(L)'
;MSVAVQSIVSDYHVADLSLAEWGHKEIRIAETEMPGLVSVRNEFAEEQPLKGARIAGSLHMTIQTAVLIETLVALGADVRWASCNIFSTQDHAAAAIADQGIPVFAHKGETLDEYW
;
A
#
# COMPACT_ATOMS: atom_id res chain seq x y z
N MET A 1 13.42 25.82 19.24
CA MET A 1 13.78 24.50 19.78
C MET A 1 13.93 23.57 18.59
N SER A 2 15.14 23.08 18.34
CA SER A 2 15.41 22.16 17.23
C SER A 2 14.85 20.79 17.63
N VAL A 3 13.77 20.37 16.99
CA VAL A 3 13.27 19.00 17.12
C VAL A 3 14.29 18.12 16.40
N ALA A 4 14.90 17.22 17.15
CA ALA A 4 15.79 16.22 16.58
C ALA A 4 15.04 15.45 15.49
N VAL A 5 15.61 15.40 14.29
CA VAL A 5 15.10 14.52 13.22
C VAL A 5 15.37 13.09 13.68
N GLN A 6 14.36 12.48 14.29
CA GLN A 6 14.39 11.08 14.66
C GLN A 6 14.49 10.30 13.34
N SER A 7 15.54 9.52 13.15
CA SER A 7 15.66 8.66 11.99
C SER A 7 14.48 7.69 12.01
N ILE A 8 13.58 7.81 11.05
CA ILE A 8 12.45 6.90 10.88
C ILE A 8 13.05 5.52 10.63
N VAL A 9 12.93 4.61 11.60
CA VAL A 9 13.58 3.28 11.55
C VAL A 9 13.00 2.43 10.40
N SER A 10 11.82 2.78 9.91
CA SER A 10 11.18 2.27 8.70
C SER A 10 10.02 3.19 8.34
N ASP A 11 9.83 3.55 7.07
CA ASP A 11 8.75 4.46 6.61
C ASP A 11 7.42 3.71 6.38
N TYR A 12 7.03 2.89 7.36
CA TYR A 12 5.76 2.15 7.38
C TYR A 12 5.37 1.84 8.84
N HIS A 13 4.08 1.57 9.08
CA HIS A 13 3.55 1.04 10.33
C HIS A 13 2.45 0.02 10.02
N VAL A 14 2.75 -1.26 10.24
CA VAL A 14 1.87 -2.41 9.95
C VAL A 14 1.92 -3.40 11.13
N ALA A 15 0.91 -4.26 11.28
CA ALA A 15 0.82 -5.17 12.42
C ALA A 15 2.01 -6.14 12.53
N ASP A 16 2.36 -6.79 11.43
CA ASP A 16 3.39 -7.83 11.38
C ASP A 16 3.94 -7.99 9.95
N LEU A 17 5.20 -7.60 9.74
CA LEU A 17 5.85 -7.70 8.43
C LEU A 17 6.06 -9.15 7.99
N SER A 18 6.09 -10.13 8.90
CA SER A 18 6.26 -11.55 8.55
C SER A 18 5.11 -12.11 7.73
N LEU A 19 3.97 -11.42 7.68
CA LEU A 19 2.81 -11.77 6.86
C LEU A 19 2.98 -11.43 5.37
N ALA A 20 4.05 -10.74 4.98
CA ALA A 20 4.26 -10.27 3.60
C ALA A 20 4.22 -11.40 2.57
N GLU A 21 4.86 -12.55 2.84
CA GLU A 21 4.87 -13.67 1.89
C GLU A 21 3.44 -14.19 1.60
N TRP A 22 2.58 -14.22 2.62
CA TRP A 22 1.17 -14.58 2.45
C TRP A 22 0.43 -13.50 1.66
N GLY A 23 0.62 -12.22 1.99
CA GLY A 23 0.02 -11.11 1.23
C GLY A 23 0.38 -11.13 -0.25
N HIS A 24 1.66 -11.35 -0.58
CA HIS A 24 2.13 -11.49 -1.96
C HIS A 24 1.43 -12.65 -2.70
N LYS A 25 1.16 -13.77 -2.02
CA LYS A 25 0.42 -14.90 -2.62
C LYS A 25 -1.02 -14.52 -2.92
N GLU A 26 -1.71 -13.84 -2.00
CA GLU A 26 -3.09 -13.43 -2.21
C GLU A 26 -3.23 -12.30 -3.24
N ILE A 27 -2.28 -11.36 -3.29
CA ILE A 27 -2.23 -10.31 -4.33
C ILE A 27 -2.17 -10.95 -5.72
N ARG A 28 -1.27 -11.93 -5.93
CA ARG A 28 -1.19 -12.65 -7.22
C ARG A 28 -2.48 -13.38 -7.61
N ILE A 29 -3.23 -13.89 -6.64
CA ILE A 29 -4.55 -14.49 -6.89
C ILE A 29 -5.57 -13.38 -7.22
N ALA A 30 -5.55 -12.27 -6.49
CA ALA A 30 -6.47 -11.16 -6.75
C ALA A 30 -6.23 -10.51 -8.12
N GLU A 31 -5.00 -10.46 -8.62
CA GLU A 31 -4.70 -9.98 -9.98
C GLU A 31 -5.47 -10.77 -11.05
N THR A 32 -5.68 -12.08 -10.89
CA THR A 32 -6.46 -12.89 -11.85
C THR A 32 -7.95 -12.53 -11.84
N GLU A 33 -8.45 -12.01 -10.72
CA GLU A 33 -9.85 -11.58 -10.53
C GLU A 33 -10.05 -10.07 -10.77
N MET A 34 -8.98 -9.33 -11.08
CA MET A 34 -9.01 -7.88 -11.31
C MET A 34 -8.50 -7.50 -12.72
N PRO A 35 -9.07 -8.06 -13.79
CA PRO A 35 -8.54 -7.90 -15.16
C PRO A 35 -8.53 -6.44 -15.63
N GLY A 36 -9.44 -5.59 -15.11
CA GLY A 36 -9.46 -4.17 -15.44
C GLY A 36 -8.19 -3.44 -15.01
N LEU A 37 -7.74 -3.65 -13.76
CA LEU A 37 -6.50 -3.02 -13.27
C LEU A 37 -5.26 -3.60 -13.95
N VAL A 38 -5.22 -4.91 -14.16
CA VAL A 38 -4.10 -5.57 -14.84
C VAL A 38 -4.00 -5.09 -16.29
N SER A 39 -5.12 -4.91 -16.99
CA SER A 39 -5.14 -4.34 -18.34
C SER A 39 -4.60 -2.90 -18.36
N VAL A 40 -5.06 -2.03 -17.46
CA VAL A 40 -4.57 -0.65 -17.33
C VAL A 40 -3.08 -0.63 -17.05
N ARG A 41 -2.61 -1.49 -16.14
CA ARG A 41 -1.17 -1.63 -15.82
C ARG A 41 -0.38 -1.99 -17.08
N ASN A 42 -0.80 -3.01 -17.81
CA ASN A 42 -0.08 -3.48 -18.99
C ASN A 42 -0.10 -2.46 -20.15
N GLU A 43 -1.20 -1.73 -20.32
CA GLU A 43 -1.36 -0.74 -21.37
C GLU A 43 -0.47 0.50 -21.14
N PHE A 44 -0.40 1.00 -19.90
CA PHE A 44 0.22 2.29 -19.61
C PHE A 44 1.56 2.21 -18.86
N ALA A 45 2.05 1.02 -18.51
CA ALA A 45 3.32 0.89 -17.78
C ALA A 45 4.51 1.50 -18.54
N GLU A 46 4.62 1.34 -19.86
CA GLU A 46 5.76 1.92 -20.60
C GLU A 46 5.67 3.44 -20.71
N GLU A 47 4.45 3.99 -20.77
CA GLU A 47 4.21 5.43 -20.88
C GLU A 47 4.50 6.18 -19.59
N GLN A 48 4.48 5.49 -18.44
CA GLN A 48 4.70 6.07 -17.11
C GLN A 48 3.87 7.36 -16.88
N PRO A 49 2.55 7.36 -17.11
CA PRO A 49 1.74 8.60 -17.13
C PRO A 49 1.64 9.28 -15.76
N LEU A 50 1.91 8.56 -14.67
CA LEU A 50 1.91 9.10 -13.31
C LEU A 50 3.31 9.47 -12.81
N LYS A 51 4.33 9.45 -13.68
CA LYS A 51 5.69 9.83 -13.29
C LYS A 51 5.74 11.23 -12.68
N GLY A 52 6.23 11.30 -11.45
CA GLY A 52 6.34 12.54 -10.67
C GLY A 52 5.07 12.91 -9.89
N ALA A 53 3.97 12.17 -10.06
CA ALA A 53 2.81 12.29 -9.19
C ALA A 53 3.13 11.71 -7.80
N ARG A 54 2.62 12.37 -6.75
CA ARG A 54 2.71 11.90 -5.37
C ARG A 54 1.30 11.70 -4.84
N ILE A 55 0.91 10.45 -4.62
CA ILE A 55 -0.47 10.05 -4.31
C ILE A 55 -0.54 9.62 -2.86
N ALA A 56 -1.38 10.30 -2.07
CA ALA A 56 -1.77 9.87 -0.74
C ALA A 56 -3.14 9.20 -0.80
N GLY A 57 -3.22 7.91 -0.49
CA GLY A 57 -4.46 7.15 -0.47
C GLY A 57 -5.01 6.95 0.94
N SER A 58 -6.33 7.09 1.09
CA SER A 58 -7.09 6.72 2.28
C SER A 58 -8.31 5.90 1.84
N LEU A 59 -8.07 4.62 1.62
CA LEU A 59 -9.06 3.58 1.29
C LEU A 59 -8.74 2.36 2.13
N HIS A 60 -9.70 1.45 2.33
CA HIS A 60 -9.47 0.22 3.08
C HIS A 60 -8.20 -0.50 2.59
N MET A 61 -7.27 -0.79 3.50
CA MET A 61 -6.00 -1.44 3.16
C MET A 61 -6.21 -2.96 3.03
N THR A 62 -6.79 -3.38 1.91
CA THR A 62 -7.11 -4.78 1.58
C THR A 62 -6.21 -5.30 0.47
N ILE A 63 -6.31 -6.60 0.15
CA ILE A 63 -5.67 -7.22 -1.01
C ILE A 63 -6.06 -6.55 -2.32
N GLN A 64 -7.32 -6.14 -2.48
CA GLN A 64 -7.77 -5.46 -3.70
C GLN A 64 -7.14 -4.06 -3.83
N THR A 65 -7.02 -3.34 -2.71
CA THR A 65 -6.32 -2.05 -2.67
C THR A 65 -4.82 -2.22 -2.91
N ALA A 66 -4.21 -3.31 -2.48
CA ALA A 66 -2.82 -3.62 -2.80
C ALA A 66 -2.58 -3.72 -4.33
N VAL A 67 -3.47 -4.40 -5.07
CA VAL A 67 -3.42 -4.44 -6.55
C VAL A 67 -3.57 -3.04 -7.17
N LEU A 68 -4.42 -2.18 -6.59
CA LEU A 68 -4.53 -0.78 -7.00
C LEU A 68 -3.23 0.00 -6.75
N ILE A 69 -2.64 -0.12 -5.55
CA ILE A 69 -1.38 0.56 -5.18
C ILE A 69 -0.26 0.15 -6.14
N GLU A 70 -0.05 -1.15 -6.35
CA GLU A 70 0.96 -1.67 -7.28
C GLU A 70 0.72 -1.20 -8.71
N THR A 71 -0.54 -1.02 -9.11
CA THR A 71 -0.87 -0.44 -10.40
C THR A 71 -0.43 1.02 -10.47
N LEU A 72 -0.78 1.86 -9.48
CA LEU A 72 -0.35 3.26 -9.45
C LEU A 72 1.18 3.40 -9.48
N VAL A 73 1.89 2.57 -8.72
CA VAL A 73 3.36 2.53 -8.70
C VAL A 73 3.91 2.08 -10.06
N ALA A 74 3.34 1.04 -10.67
CA ALA A 74 3.74 0.58 -12.00
C ALA A 74 3.51 1.64 -13.09
N LEU A 75 2.55 2.54 -12.92
CA LEU A 75 2.31 3.69 -13.81
C LEU A 75 3.22 4.91 -13.49
N GLY A 76 4.10 4.80 -12.48
CA GLY A 76 5.16 5.78 -12.18
C GLY A 76 4.91 6.69 -10.97
N ALA A 77 3.86 6.46 -10.18
CA ALA A 77 3.54 7.29 -9.01
C ALA A 77 4.43 6.98 -7.78
N ASP A 78 4.73 8.00 -6.98
CA ASP A 78 5.18 7.89 -5.59
C ASP A 78 3.94 7.78 -4.69
N VAL A 79 3.77 6.68 -3.97
CA VAL A 79 2.52 6.34 -3.26
C VAL A 79 2.76 6.23 -1.75
N ARG A 80 1.87 6.82 -0.96
CA ARG A 80 1.75 6.59 0.48
C ARG A 80 0.30 6.22 0.81
N TRP A 81 0.10 5.31 1.74
CA TRP A 81 -1.24 4.80 2.02
C TRP A 81 -1.56 4.69 3.51
N ALA A 82 -2.82 4.98 3.85
CA ALA A 82 -3.44 4.67 5.12
C ALA A 82 -4.81 4.01 4.89
N SER A 83 -5.31 3.30 5.89
CA SER A 83 -6.68 2.77 5.85
C SER A 83 -7.68 3.88 6.17
N CYS A 84 -8.89 3.84 5.60
CA CYS A 84 -9.97 4.78 5.96
C CYS A 84 -10.94 4.22 7.02
N ASN A 85 -10.63 3.06 7.60
CA ASN A 85 -11.40 2.46 8.68
C ASN A 85 -10.54 1.51 9.53
N ILE A 86 -10.59 1.71 10.85
CA ILE A 86 -9.79 1.00 11.86
C ILE A 86 -9.91 -0.54 11.86
N PHE A 87 -10.96 -1.12 11.27
CA PHE A 87 -11.16 -2.58 11.23
C PHE A 87 -11.03 -3.19 9.84
N SER A 88 -10.81 -2.38 8.83
CA SER A 88 -10.87 -2.80 7.42
C SER A 88 -9.55 -3.34 6.87
N THR A 89 -8.44 -3.02 7.53
CA THR A 89 -7.12 -3.47 7.10
C THR A 89 -7.04 -5.00 7.11
N GLN A 90 -6.49 -5.56 6.04
CA GLN A 90 -6.01 -6.94 5.98
C GLN A 90 -4.50 -6.89 6.19
N ASP A 91 -4.03 -7.31 7.36
CA ASP A 91 -2.64 -7.06 7.78
C ASP A 91 -1.59 -7.69 6.86
N HIS A 92 -1.89 -8.83 6.25
CA HIS A 92 -1.01 -9.46 5.25
C HIS A 92 -0.93 -8.63 3.95
N ALA A 93 -2.00 -7.95 3.54
CA ALA A 93 -1.96 -7.02 2.41
C ALA A 93 -1.09 -5.79 2.74
N ALA A 94 -1.27 -5.21 3.92
CA ALA A 94 -0.46 -4.09 4.39
C ALA A 94 1.03 -4.46 4.48
N ALA A 95 1.34 -5.64 5.04
CA ALA A 95 2.69 -6.17 5.13
C ALA A 95 3.33 -6.38 3.75
N ALA A 96 2.60 -6.93 2.77
CA ALA A 96 3.13 -7.16 1.44
C ALA A 96 3.44 -5.85 0.68
N ILE A 97 2.64 -4.80 0.87
CA ILE A 97 2.95 -3.48 0.30
C ILE A 97 4.14 -2.83 1.01
N ALA A 98 4.21 -2.91 2.34
CA ALA A 98 5.34 -2.39 3.11
C ALA A 98 6.66 -3.10 2.77
N ASP A 99 6.64 -4.42 2.56
CA ASP A 99 7.80 -5.24 2.14
C ASP A 99 8.38 -4.83 0.77
N GLN A 100 7.54 -4.26 -0.11
CA GLN A 100 7.99 -3.65 -1.38
C GLN A 100 8.65 -2.28 -1.20
N GLY A 101 8.74 -1.76 0.03
CA GLY A 101 9.25 -0.43 0.34
C GLY A 101 8.25 0.70 0.08
N ILE A 102 6.96 0.39 -0.12
CA ILE A 102 5.91 1.39 -0.31
C ILE A 102 5.37 1.80 1.08
N PRO A 103 5.37 3.10 1.43
CA PRO A 103 4.92 3.56 2.74
C PRO A 103 3.44 3.27 3.01
N VAL A 104 3.17 2.41 4.00
CA VAL A 104 1.82 2.05 4.46
C VAL A 104 1.74 2.21 5.98
N PHE A 105 0.71 2.92 6.43
CA PHE A 105 0.40 3.17 7.85
C PHE A 105 -1.00 2.63 8.09
N ALA A 106 -1.09 1.32 8.28
CA ALA A 106 -2.35 0.62 8.42
C ALA A 106 -2.16 -0.71 9.15
N HIS A 107 -2.94 -0.94 10.20
CA HIS A 107 -3.15 -2.26 10.79
C HIS A 107 -4.61 -2.44 11.22
N LYS A 108 -5.03 -3.69 11.37
CA LYS A 108 -6.37 -3.99 11.85
C LYS A 108 -6.46 -3.73 13.35
N GLY A 109 -7.55 -3.10 13.76
CA GLY A 109 -7.81 -2.81 15.17
C GLY A 109 -7.07 -1.60 15.72
N GLU A 110 -6.70 -0.65 14.87
CA GLU A 110 -6.21 0.68 15.28
C GLU A 110 -7.14 1.33 16.30
N THR A 111 -6.54 2.06 17.23
CA THR A 111 -7.24 3.09 18.00
C THR A 111 -7.54 4.31 17.13
N LEU A 112 -8.46 5.16 17.57
CA LEU A 112 -8.74 6.41 16.85
C LEU A 112 -7.54 7.37 16.85
N ASP A 113 -6.69 7.32 17.88
CA ASP A 113 -5.49 8.16 17.95
C ASP A 113 -4.39 7.67 17.00
N GLU A 114 -4.29 6.36 16.75
CA GLU A 114 -3.37 5.81 15.73
C GLU A 114 -3.87 6.08 14.30
N TYR A 115 -5.19 6.12 14.12
CA TYR A 115 -5.84 6.37 12.83
C TYR A 115 -5.64 7.80 12.31
N TRP A 116 -5.51 8.80 13.21
CA TRP A 116 -5.39 10.23 12.87
C TRP A 116 -3.95 10.74 12.90
#